data_AF-A0A1J3JBQ0-F1
#
_entry.id   AF-A0A1J3JBQ0-F1
#
_cell.length_a   1.000
_cell.length_b   1.000
_cell.length_c   1.000
_cell.angle_alpha   90.00
_cell.angle_beta   90.00
_cell.angle_gamma   90.00
#
_symmetry.space_group_name_H-M   'P 1'
#
loop_
_entity.id
_entity.type
_entity.pdbx_description
1 polymer ?
#
loop_
_entity_poly.entity_id
_entity_poly.type
_entity_poly.pdbx_seq_one_letter_code
_entity_poly.pdbx_strand_id
1 'polypeptide(L)'
;MAATSTAAAASASASSIMGTRVIPDIHSGSGRFTARFGFGKKKAAPKKKATVTSDRPLWFPGAKSPDWLDGSLVGDYGFDPFGLGKPAEYLQFDIDSLDQNLAKNLAGDVIGTRTEEAAPKSTPFQPYSEVFGIQRFRECELIHGRWAMLATLGALSV
;
A
#
# COMPACT_ATOMS: atom_id res chain seq x y z
N MET A 1 -44.86 -32.71 29.89
CA MET A 1 -44.66 -34.01 29.21
C MET A 1 -43.78 -33.73 28.00
N ALA A 2 -42.67 -34.46 27.90
CA ALA A 2 -41.71 -34.54 26.78
C ALA A 2 -40.85 -33.31 26.42
N ALA A 3 -39.53 -33.55 26.50
CA ALA A 3 -38.42 -32.71 26.08
C ALA A 3 -38.04 -32.99 24.62
N THR A 4 -37.40 -32.02 23.94
CA THR A 4 -36.27 -32.34 23.04
C THR A 4 -35.35 -31.15 22.81
N SER A 5 -34.09 -31.36 23.16
CA SER A 5 -32.91 -30.56 22.87
C SER A 5 -32.25 -31.05 21.58
N THR A 6 -31.71 -30.16 20.75
CA THR A 6 -30.65 -30.51 19.77
C THR A 6 -29.62 -29.39 19.69
N ALA A 7 -28.51 -29.60 20.41
CA ALA A 7 -27.26 -28.87 20.23
C ALA A 7 -26.46 -29.56 19.11
N ALA A 8 -25.99 -28.80 18.12
CA ALA A 8 -25.11 -29.30 17.06
C ALA A 8 -23.65 -29.31 17.52
N ALA A 9 -22.96 -30.38 17.16
CA ALA A 9 -21.69 -30.84 17.71
C ALA A 9 -20.45 -30.03 17.27
N ALA A 10 -19.45 -30.05 18.15
CA ALA A 10 -18.10 -29.54 17.94
C ALA A 10 -17.25 -30.44 17.03
N SER A 11 -16.28 -29.85 16.33
CA SER A 11 -15.08 -30.54 15.83
C SER A 11 -13.85 -29.70 16.14
N ALA A 12 -13.32 -29.84 17.37
CA ALA A 12 -11.99 -29.37 17.72
C ALA A 12 -11.01 -30.53 17.53
N SER A 13 -10.24 -30.50 16.45
CA SER A 13 -9.08 -31.37 16.26
C SER A 13 -7.96 -30.92 17.18
N ALA A 14 -7.73 -31.64 18.28
CA ALA A 14 -6.52 -31.55 19.07
C ALA A 14 -5.96 -32.97 19.25
N SER A 15 -5.01 -33.35 18.39
CA SER A 15 -4.28 -34.60 18.48
C SER A 15 -3.31 -34.56 19.68
N SER A 16 -3.48 -35.54 20.56
CA SER A 16 -2.62 -35.82 21.69
C SER A 16 -1.26 -36.33 21.22
N ILE A 17 -0.19 -35.57 21.47
CA ILE A 17 1.17 -36.11 21.42
C ILE A 17 1.67 -36.31 22.86
N MET A 18 1.82 -37.60 23.18
CA MET A 18 2.37 -38.19 24.38
C MET A 18 3.62 -37.45 24.90
N GLY A 19 3.70 -37.26 26.22
CA GLY A 19 5.02 -37.26 26.87
C GLY A 19 5.23 -36.37 28.10
N THR A 20 4.49 -36.54 29.18
CA THR A 20 5.04 -36.34 30.54
C THR A 20 4.37 -37.31 31.52
N ARG A 21 5.21 -37.99 32.31
CA ARG A 21 4.83 -39.01 33.29
C ARG A 21 3.85 -38.44 34.33
N VAL A 22 2.79 -39.19 34.60
CA VAL A 22 1.91 -38.99 35.76
C VAL A 22 2.73 -39.24 37.04
N ILE A 23 2.85 -38.20 37.87
CA ILE A 23 3.26 -38.31 39.27
C ILE A 23 1.98 -38.19 40.09
N PRO A 24 1.59 -39.16 40.94
CA PRO A 24 0.46 -38.98 41.84
C PRO A 24 0.90 -38.18 43.08
N ASP A 25 -0.04 -37.39 43.60
CA ASP A 25 0.00 -36.69 44.89
C ASP A 25 0.96 -35.50 45.06
N ILE A 26 0.45 -34.29 44.78
CA ILE A 26 0.82 -33.10 45.56
C ILE A 26 -0.43 -32.33 45.99
N HIS A 27 -0.46 -32.08 47.30
CA HIS A 27 -1.51 -31.54 48.12
C HIS A 27 -1.91 -30.11 47.78
N SER A 28 -3.19 -29.83 48.08
CA SER A 28 -3.83 -28.52 48.20
C SER A 28 -2.94 -27.47 48.90
N GLY A 29 -2.55 -26.45 48.15
CA GLY A 29 -1.92 -25.23 48.65
C GLY A 29 -2.13 -24.11 47.63
N SER A 30 -2.77 -23.03 48.05
CA SER A 30 -3.11 -21.87 47.23
C SER A 30 -1.90 -21.30 46.46
N GLY A 31 -1.90 -21.45 45.14
CA GLY A 31 -0.94 -20.81 44.26
C GLY A 31 -1.61 -20.36 42.98
N ARG A 32 -2.05 -19.11 42.92
CA ARG A 32 -2.48 -18.50 41.65
C ARG A 32 -1.24 -18.33 40.78
N PHE A 33 -0.99 -19.26 39.87
CA PHE A 33 0.02 -19.12 38.83
C PHE A 33 -0.42 -18.00 37.87
N THR A 34 0.07 -16.78 38.12
CA THR A 34 0.00 -15.68 37.15
C THR A 34 1.25 -15.74 36.28
N ALA A 35 1.12 -16.30 35.09
CA ALA A 35 2.14 -16.15 34.06
C ALA A 35 2.01 -14.74 33.47
N ARG A 36 2.81 -13.79 33.96
CA ARG A 36 3.03 -12.50 33.29
C ARG A 36 3.89 -12.75 32.06
N PHE A 37 3.27 -13.11 30.93
CA PHE A 37 3.90 -12.91 29.64
C PHE A 37 4.14 -11.41 29.46
N GLY A 38 5.40 -11.01 29.40
CA GLY A 38 5.80 -9.64 29.15
C GLY A 38 5.30 -9.20 27.77
N PHE A 39 4.23 -8.41 27.75
CA PHE A 39 3.80 -7.71 26.56
C PHE A 39 4.84 -6.63 26.22
N GLY A 40 5.82 -7.00 25.40
CA GLY A 40 6.61 -6.02 24.65
C GLY A 40 5.65 -5.07 23.91
N LYS A 41 6.03 -3.79 23.83
CA LYS A 41 5.24 -2.71 23.20
C LYS A 41 4.66 -3.21 21.87
N LYS A 42 3.34 -3.45 21.82
CA LYS A 42 2.65 -3.76 20.57
C LYS A 42 2.87 -2.58 19.62
N LYS A 43 3.52 -2.81 18.49
CA LYS A 43 3.52 -1.83 17.39
C LYS A 43 2.06 -1.52 17.07
N ALA A 44 1.71 -0.24 17.04
CA ALA A 44 0.37 0.20 16.70
C ALA A 44 -0.02 -0.40 15.35
N ALA A 45 -1.22 -0.98 15.27
CA ALA A 45 -1.78 -1.41 14.00
C ALA A 45 -1.74 -0.22 13.02
N PRO A 46 -1.39 -0.43 11.74
CA PRO A 46 -1.38 0.66 10.77
C PRO A 46 -2.78 1.29 10.78
N LYS A 47 -2.83 2.60 11.03
CA LYS A 47 -4.09 3.35 10.92
C LYS A 47 -4.56 3.16 9.48
N LYS A 48 -5.64 2.41 9.28
CA LYS A 48 -6.33 2.36 7.99
C LYS A 48 -6.68 3.81 7.66
N LYS A 49 -6.09 4.38 6.60
CA LYS A 49 -6.53 5.68 6.08
C LYS A 49 -8.02 5.54 5.81
N ALA A 50 -8.83 6.42 6.40
CA ALA A 50 -10.25 6.46 6.13
C ALA A 50 -10.42 6.70 4.64
N THR A 51 -11.17 5.81 3.96
CA THR A 51 -11.57 6.01 2.58
C THR A 51 -12.41 7.27 2.57
N VAL A 52 -11.87 8.37 2.03
CA VAL A 52 -12.62 9.62 1.89
C VAL A 52 -13.64 9.37 0.79
N THR A 53 -14.82 8.90 1.18
CA THR A 53 -15.99 8.94 0.30
C THR A 53 -16.39 10.40 0.21
N SER A 54 -15.72 11.14 -0.66
CA SER A 54 -16.15 12.49 -1.02
C SER A 54 -17.55 12.39 -1.60
N ASP A 55 -18.41 13.35 -1.28
CA ASP A 55 -19.77 13.53 -1.82
C ASP A 55 -19.78 13.90 -3.32
N ARG A 56 -18.67 13.63 -4.02
CA ARG A 56 -18.43 14.01 -5.42
C ARG A 56 -18.91 12.89 -6.35
N PRO A 57 -19.47 13.25 -7.52
CA PRO A 57 -19.80 12.27 -8.54
C PRO A 57 -18.56 11.48 -8.95
N LEU A 58 -18.71 10.17 -9.13
CA LEU A 58 -17.67 9.30 -9.66
C LEU A 58 -17.97 8.96 -11.13
N TRP A 59 -16.94 8.55 -11.86
CA TRP A 59 -17.03 8.25 -13.29
C TRP A 59 -18.02 7.11 -13.60
N PHE A 60 -18.24 6.19 -12.64
CA PHE A 60 -19.17 5.08 -12.74
C PHE A 60 -20.00 4.95 -11.45
N PRO A 61 -21.33 4.73 -11.55
CA PRO A 61 -22.19 4.55 -10.38
C PRO A 61 -21.72 3.39 -9.48
N GLY A 62 -21.43 3.68 -8.21
CA GLY A 62 -20.96 2.68 -7.25
C GLY A 62 -19.48 2.30 -7.37
N ALA A 63 -18.70 2.97 -8.24
CA ALA A 63 -17.25 2.85 -8.21
C ALA A 63 -16.67 3.36 -6.88
N LYS A 64 -15.45 2.97 -6.56
CA LYS A 64 -14.69 3.49 -5.42
C LYS A 64 -13.55 4.33 -5.96
N SER A 65 -13.38 5.55 -5.46
CA SER A 65 -12.23 6.39 -5.82
C SER A 65 -10.93 5.76 -5.30
N PRO A 66 -9.86 5.74 -6.11
CA PRO A 66 -8.53 5.37 -5.64
C PRO A 66 -8.02 6.31 -4.53
N ASP A 67 -7.18 5.79 -3.62
CA ASP A 67 -6.70 6.55 -2.44
C ASP A 67 -5.83 7.77 -2.79
N TRP A 68 -5.21 7.77 -3.97
CA TRP A 68 -4.37 8.87 -4.49
C TRP A 68 -5.15 9.89 -5.33
N LEU A 69 -6.46 9.69 -5.51
CA LEU A 69 -7.37 10.64 -6.16
C LEU A 69 -8.39 11.12 -5.13
N ASP A 70 -8.12 12.28 -4.54
CA ASP A 70 -8.85 12.81 -3.40
C ASP A 70 -9.98 13.78 -3.78
N GLY A 71 -10.11 14.15 -5.05
CA GLY A 71 -11.09 15.12 -5.54
C GLY A 71 -10.62 16.57 -5.51
N SER A 72 -9.35 16.83 -5.16
CA SER A 72 -8.81 18.19 -5.09
C SER A 72 -8.69 18.86 -6.46
N LEU A 73 -8.38 18.07 -7.49
CA LEU A 73 -8.23 18.54 -8.86
C LEU A 73 -9.58 18.62 -9.58
N VAL A 74 -9.76 19.66 -10.41
CA VAL A 74 -10.97 19.80 -11.24
C VAL A 74 -11.10 18.62 -12.20
N GLY A 75 -12.28 18.00 -12.29
CA GLY A 75 -12.47 16.83 -13.15
C GLY A 75 -11.95 15.51 -12.55
N ASP A 76 -11.61 15.48 -11.27
CA ASP A 76 -11.35 14.23 -10.55
C ASP A 76 -12.67 13.50 -10.22
N TYR A 77 -13.05 12.61 -11.13
CA TYR A 77 -14.14 11.66 -10.96
C TYR A 77 -13.65 10.27 -10.50
N GLY A 78 -12.41 10.17 -10.00
CA GLY A 78 -11.82 8.92 -9.52
C GLY A 78 -11.52 7.89 -10.62
N PHE A 79 -11.24 8.32 -11.85
CA PHE A 79 -10.92 7.44 -12.97
C PHE A 79 -9.41 7.20 -13.07
N ASP A 80 -8.94 6.05 -12.58
CA ASP A 80 -7.59 5.55 -12.82
C ASP A 80 -7.56 4.01 -12.74
N PRO A 81 -8.05 3.30 -13.78
CA PRO A 81 -8.10 1.83 -13.77
C PRO A 81 -6.71 1.17 -13.82
N PHE A 82 -5.69 1.88 -14.31
CA PHE A 82 -4.33 1.35 -14.45
C PHE A 82 -3.37 1.80 -13.35
N GLY A 83 -3.81 2.66 -12.43
CA GLY A 83 -2.99 3.14 -11.32
C GLY A 83 -1.83 4.04 -11.75
N LEU A 84 -1.98 4.77 -12.86
CA LEU A 84 -0.91 5.63 -13.38
C LEU A 84 -0.64 6.84 -12.48
N GLY A 85 -1.65 7.29 -11.73
CA GLY A 85 -1.52 8.39 -10.78
C GLY A 85 -0.97 7.97 -9.40
N LYS A 86 -0.66 6.68 -9.21
CA LYS A 86 -0.10 6.19 -7.95
C LYS A 86 1.30 6.77 -7.74
N PRO A 87 1.65 7.24 -6.52
CA PRO A 87 3.01 7.69 -6.23
C PRO A 87 4.00 6.56 -6.50
N ALA A 88 5.03 6.87 -7.31
CA ALA A 88 6.04 5.89 -7.70
C ALA A 88 7.05 5.68 -6.56
N GLU A 89 7.34 4.41 -6.26
CA GLU A 89 8.36 4.00 -5.30
C GLU A 89 9.51 3.35 -6.06
N TYR A 90 10.74 3.80 -5.79
CA TYR A 90 11.94 3.29 -6.45
C TYR A 90 12.85 2.56 -5.45
N LEU A 91 13.67 1.65 -5.95
CA LEU A 91 14.74 1.03 -5.17
C LEU A 91 16.07 1.65 -5.57
N GLN A 92 16.89 2.00 -4.59
CA GLN A 92 18.24 2.50 -4.79
C GLN A 92 19.22 1.33 -4.73
N PHE A 93 19.96 1.12 -5.82
CA PHE A 93 21.09 0.19 -5.86
C PHE A 93 22.39 0.93 -5.55
N ASP A 94 23.31 0.24 -4.90
CA ASP A 94 24.69 0.68 -4.75
C ASP A 94 25.45 0.58 -6.08
N ILE A 95 26.59 1.25 -6.14
CA ILE A 95 27.45 1.24 -7.32
C ILE A 95 28.38 0.02 -7.26
N ASP A 96 28.60 -0.63 -8.41
CA ASP A 96 29.53 -1.74 -8.53
C ASP A 96 30.98 -1.30 -8.25
N SER A 97 31.75 -2.17 -7.61
CA SER A 97 33.21 -2.02 -7.55
C SER A 97 33.78 -2.30 -8.93
N LEU A 98 34.49 -1.33 -9.53
CA LEU A 98 35.11 -1.47 -10.85
C LEU A 98 36.58 -1.04 -10.86
N ASP A 99 37.37 -1.65 -9.97
CA ASP A 99 38.81 -1.40 -9.87
C ASP A 99 39.60 -2.55 -10.51
N GLN A 100 40.48 -2.22 -11.46
CA GLN A 100 41.33 -3.19 -12.16
C GLN A 100 42.46 -3.73 -11.27
N ASN A 101 42.81 -3.01 -10.19
CA ASN A 101 43.87 -3.42 -9.27
C ASN A 101 43.36 -4.42 -8.21
N LEU A 102 42.05 -4.59 -8.07
CA LEU A 102 41.44 -5.51 -7.11
C LEU A 102 41.33 -6.91 -7.67
N ALA A 103 41.65 -7.91 -6.85
CA ALA A 103 41.52 -9.32 -7.20
C ALA A 103 40.05 -9.74 -7.41
N LYS A 104 39.09 -9.00 -6.83
CA LYS A 104 37.66 -9.25 -6.97
C LYS A 104 36.90 -7.93 -6.96
N ASN A 105 36.00 -7.78 -7.94
CA ASN A 105 35.03 -6.70 -8.03
C ASN A 105 33.65 -7.23 -7.64
N LEU A 106 33.02 -6.56 -6.69
CA LEU A 106 31.69 -6.89 -6.18
C LEU A 106 30.63 -6.04 -6.89
N ALA A 107 29.47 -6.63 -7.15
CA ALA A 107 28.30 -5.90 -7.63
C ALA A 107 27.63 -5.14 -6.48
N GLY A 108 26.98 -4.04 -6.81
CA GLY A 108 26.18 -3.25 -5.89
C GLY A 108 24.92 -4.00 -5.45
N ASP A 109 24.47 -3.74 -4.22
CA ASP A 109 23.27 -4.33 -3.63
C ASP A 109 22.19 -3.27 -3.42
N VAL A 110 20.96 -3.68 -3.13
CA VAL A 110 19.87 -2.74 -2.80
C VAL A 110 20.14 -2.10 -1.45
N ILE A 111 20.35 -0.78 -1.44
CA ILE A 111 20.58 0.00 -0.21
C ILE A 111 19.25 0.30 0.49
N GLY A 112 18.21 0.66 -0.27
CA GLY A 112 16.91 1.00 0.31
C GLY A 112 15.88 1.55 -0.68
N THR A 113 14.72 1.92 -0.14
CA THR A 113 13.61 2.54 -0.90
C THR A 113 13.83 4.04 -1.04
N ARG A 114 13.71 4.56 -2.26
CA ARG A 114 13.82 5.97 -2.61
C ARG A 114 12.46 6.48 -3.07
N THR A 115 11.98 7.52 -2.38
CA THR A 115 10.78 8.28 -2.76
C THR A 115 11.23 9.70 -3.11
N GLU A 116 10.91 10.14 -4.32
CA GLU A 116 11.20 11.50 -4.77
C GLU A 116 9.97 12.38 -4.59
N GLU A 117 10.18 13.66 -4.36
CA GLU A 117 9.10 14.65 -4.34
C GLU A 117 8.92 15.29 -5.72
N ALA A 118 7.65 15.53 -6.08
CA ALA A 118 7.17 16.08 -7.34
C ALA A 118 7.51 17.56 -7.63
N ALA A 119 8.66 18.06 -7.18
CA ALA A 119 8.96 19.49 -7.24
C ALA A 119 9.59 19.91 -8.59
N PRO A 120 9.25 21.11 -9.11
CA PRO A 120 9.92 21.67 -10.27
C PRO A 120 11.33 22.16 -9.91
N LYS A 121 12.29 21.80 -10.77
CA LYS A 121 13.69 22.20 -10.77
C LYS A 121 13.91 23.29 -11.83
N SER A 122 14.95 24.10 -11.64
CA SER A 122 15.32 25.17 -12.57
C SER A 122 16.03 24.68 -13.86
N THR A 123 16.03 23.37 -14.12
CA THR A 123 16.69 22.76 -15.28
C THR A 123 15.81 22.87 -16.53
N PRO A 124 16.36 23.25 -17.70
CA PRO A 124 15.55 23.58 -18.87
C PRO A 124 14.92 22.36 -19.55
N PHE A 125 15.63 21.22 -19.62
CA PHE A 125 15.17 20.05 -20.39
C PHE A 125 14.24 19.12 -19.61
N GLN A 126 14.48 18.99 -18.31
CA GLN A 126 13.66 18.16 -17.42
C GLN A 126 13.49 18.92 -16.11
N PRO A 127 12.48 19.80 -16.01
CA PRO A 127 12.21 20.53 -14.78
C PRO A 127 11.61 19.63 -13.70
N TYR A 128 10.84 18.60 -14.06
CA TYR A 128 10.26 17.69 -13.06
C TYR A 128 11.24 16.60 -12.64
N SER A 129 11.42 16.43 -11.32
CA SER A 129 12.18 15.33 -10.70
C SER A 129 11.60 13.95 -11.02
N GLU A 130 10.29 13.86 -11.10
CA GLU A 130 9.54 12.62 -11.32
C GLU A 130 8.71 12.67 -12.60
N VAL A 131 8.54 11.51 -13.23
CA VAL A 131 7.74 11.35 -14.45
C VAL A 131 6.27 11.10 -14.12
N PHE A 132 6.00 10.31 -13.07
CA PHE A 132 4.67 9.86 -12.65
C PHE A 132 3.97 10.81 -11.67
N GLY A 133 4.33 12.10 -11.71
CA GLY A 133 3.68 13.10 -10.88
C GLY A 133 2.30 13.48 -11.38
N ILE A 134 1.30 13.44 -10.49
CA ILE A 134 -0.09 13.77 -10.84
C ILE A 134 -0.23 15.19 -11.41
N GLN A 135 0.54 16.15 -10.89
CA GLN A 135 0.56 17.51 -11.38
C GLN A 135 1.08 17.62 -12.81
N ARG A 136 2.10 16.82 -13.15
CA ARG A 136 2.66 16.77 -14.51
C ARG A 136 1.67 16.13 -15.48
N PHE A 137 0.99 15.06 -15.08
CA PHE A 137 -0.06 14.47 -15.93
C PHE A 137 -1.21 15.43 -16.15
N ARG A 138 -1.59 16.23 -15.14
CA ARG A 138 -2.60 17.26 -15.30
C ARG A 138 -2.18 18.36 -16.27
N GLU A 139 -0.94 18.82 -16.19
CA GLU A 139 -0.40 19.78 -17.16
C GLU A 139 -0.44 19.21 -18.58
N CYS A 140 0.03 17.97 -18.76
CA CYS A 140 -0.02 17.29 -20.05
C CYS A 140 -1.46 17.16 -20.56
N GLU A 141 -2.40 16.67 -19.76
CA GLU A 141 -3.81 16.54 -20.12
C GLU A 141 -4.39 17.85 -20.66
N LEU A 142 -4.13 18.96 -19.97
CA LEU A 142 -4.63 20.28 -20.37
C LEU A 142 -4.02 20.78 -21.67
N ILE A 143 -2.71 20.61 -21.87
CA ILE A 143 -2.05 21.02 -23.11
C ILE A 143 -2.60 20.19 -24.28
N HIS A 144 -2.67 18.86 -24.14
CA HIS A 144 -3.22 17.99 -25.18
C HIS A 144 -4.68 18.34 -25.50
N GLY A 145 -5.51 18.60 -24.48
CA GLY A 145 -6.90 19.02 -24.68
C GLY A 145 -7.05 20.34 -25.44
N ARG A 146 -6.20 21.34 -25.13
CA ARG A 146 -6.19 22.63 -25.85
C ARG A 146 -5.85 22.46 -27.33
N TRP A 147 -4.82 21.68 -27.64
CA TRP A 147 -4.44 21.38 -29.02
C TRP A 147 -5.53 20.60 -29.75
N ALA A 148 -6.13 19.59 -29.10
CA ALA A 148 -7.21 18.80 -29.68
C ALA A 148 -8.42 19.67 -30.03
N MET A 149 -8.86 20.58 -29.15
CA MET A 149 -9.99 21.48 -29.43
C MET A 149 -9.73 22.37 -30.66
N LEU A 150 -8.55 22.99 -30.73
CA LEU A 150 -8.17 23.83 -31.87
C LEU A 150 -8.10 23.01 -33.17
N ALA A 151 -7.53 21.81 -33.11
CA ALA A 151 -7.44 20.92 -34.27
C ALA A 151 -8.83 20.48 -34.76
N THR A 152 -9.76 20.13 -33.85
CA THR A 152 -11.12 19.74 -34.24
C THR A 152 -11.91 20.88 -34.87
N LEU A 153 -11.77 22.10 -34.35
CA LEU A 153 -12.41 23.27 -34.93
C LEU A 153 -11.85 23.55 -36.32
N GLY A 154 -10.51 23.52 -36.48
CA GLY A 154 -9.86 23.72 -37.77
C GLY A 154 -10.25 22.67 -38.81
N ALA A 155 -10.40 21.41 -38.39
CA ALA A 155 -10.82 20.31 -39.25
C ALA A 155 -12.29 20.40 -39.69
N LEU A 156 -13.17 21.04 -38.91
CA LEU A 156 -14.59 21.23 -39.26
C LEU A 156 -14.84 22.50 -40.08
N SER A 157 -13.96 23.50 -39.98
CA SER A 157 -14.12 24.77 -40.70
C SER A 157 -13.70 24.74 -42.17
N VAL A 158 -13.13 23.63 -42.66
CA VAL A 158 -12.67 23.45 -44.05
C VAL A 158 -13.77 22.93 -44.97
#